data_AF-A0A9E3SDT2-F1
#
_entry.id   AF-A0A9E3SDT2-F1
#
_cell.length_a   1.000
_cell.length_b   1.000
_cell.length_c   1.000
_cell.angle_alpha   90.00
_cell.angle_beta   90.00
_cell.angle_gamma   90.00
#
_symmetry.space_group_name_H-M   'P 1'
#
loop_
_entity.id
_entity.type
_entity.pdbx_description
1 polymer ?
#
loop_
_entity_poly.entity_id
_entity_poly.type
_entity_poly.pdbx_seq_one_letter_code
_entity_poly.pdbx_strand_id
1 'polypeptide(L)'
;MAQALQRTGPGSPWQNGYVESLNGKLRDECLNEELFYSRGEAQVLVDWWREVYNKERPHMSLGYRTPAEAAETNITVDQRTG
;
A
#
# COMPACT_ATOMS: atom_id res chain seq x y z
N MET A 1 8.03 -24.24 7.33
CA MET A 1 6.60 -23.90 7.40
C MET A 1 6.36 -22.79 6.39
N ALA A 2 5.66 -23.09 5.30
CA ALA A 2 5.38 -22.13 4.24
C ALA A 2 4.32 -21.13 4.75
N GLN A 3 4.68 -19.85 4.85
CA GLN A 3 3.72 -18.80 5.15
C GLN A 3 2.75 -18.72 3.97
N ALA A 4 1.47 -19.03 4.22
CA ALA A 4 0.43 -18.78 3.25
C ALA A 4 0.33 -17.27 3.03
N LEU A 5 0.61 -16.81 1.81
CA LEU A 5 0.26 -15.48 1.35
C LEU A 5 -1.28 -15.38 1.43
N GLN A 6 -1.80 -14.84 2.53
CA GLN A 6 -3.24 -14.64 2.73
C GLN A 6 -3.74 -13.55 1.77
N ARG A 7 -3.87 -13.89 0.49
CA ARG A 7 -4.58 -13.11 -0.52
C ARG A 7 -6.04 -13.54 -0.47
N THR A 8 -6.87 -12.80 0.26
CA THR A 8 -8.36 -12.84 0.20
C THR A 8 -9.01 -14.23 0.30
N GLY A 9 -9.88 -14.44 1.29
CA GLY A 9 -10.70 -15.66 1.34
C GLY A 9 -11.54 -15.79 0.04
N PRO A 10 -11.66 -16.99 -0.57
CA PRO A 10 -12.46 -17.18 -1.77
C PRO A 10 -13.89 -16.66 -1.53
N GLY A 11 -14.35 -15.73 -2.37
CA GLY A 11 -15.69 -15.14 -2.27
C GLY A 11 -15.83 -13.95 -1.31
N SER A 12 -14.73 -13.32 -0.87
CA SER A 12 -14.77 -12.14 0.02
C SER A 12 -14.33 -10.83 -0.69
N PRO A 13 -15.11 -10.28 -1.63
CA PRO A 13 -14.76 -9.08 -2.40
C PRO A 13 -14.51 -7.85 -1.51
N TRP A 14 -15.12 -7.79 -0.32
CA TRP A 14 -14.92 -6.71 0.64
C TRP A 14 -13.52 -6.66 1.27
N GLN A 15 -12.73 -7.74 1.15
CA GLN A 15 -11.35 -7.78 1.68
C GLN A 15 -10.33 -7.10 0.76
N ASN A 16 -10.71 -6.75 -0.47
CA ASN A 16 -9.79 -6.19 -1.46
C ASN A 16 -9.80 -4.64 -1.52
N GLY A 17 -10.68 -3.98 -0.77
CA GLY A 17 -10.90 -2.53 -0.88
C GLY A 17 -9.64 -1.67 -0.67
N TYR A 18 -8.69 -2.13 0.16
CA TYR A 18 -7.40 -1.45 0.34
C TYR A 18 -6.55 -1.50 -0.94
N VAL A 19 -6.41 -2.69 -1.55
CA VAL A 19 -5.63 -2.89 -2.77
C VAL A 19 -6.29 -2.17 -3.95
N GLU A 20 -7.62 -2.14 -4.01
CA GLU A 20 -8.37 -1.39 -5.01
C GLU A 20 -8.14 0.12 -4.87
N SER A 21 -8.18 0.66 -3.65
CA SER A 21 -7.90 2.08 -3.40
C SER A 21 -6.45 2.45 -3.74
N LEU A 22 -5.49 1.58 -3.41
CA LEU A 22 -4.08 1.78 -3.76
C LEU A 22 -3.87 1.77 -5.28
N ASN A 23 -4.44 0.79 -5.99
CA ASN A 23 -4.34 0.70 -7.45
C ASN A 23 -5.04 1.86 -8.17
N GLY A 24 -6.16 2.34 -7.61
CA GLY A 24 -6.85 3.53 -8.12
C GLY A 24 -5.97 4.78 -8.02
N LYS A 25 -5.35 5.02 -6.86
CA LYS A 25 -4.47 6.18 -6.65
C LYS A 25 -3.18 6.10 -7.45
N LEU A 26 -2.57 4.92 -7.56
CA LEU A 26 -1.39 4.73 -8.42
C LEU A 26 -1.70 5.10 -9.88
N ARG A 27 -2.90 4.73 -10.35
CA ARG A 27 -3.33 5.07 -11.70
C ARG A 27 -3.53 6.57 -11.88
N ASP A 28 -4.27 7.20 -10.97
CA ASP A 28 -4.66 8.60 -11.07
C ASP A 28 -3.48 9.56 -10.86
N GLU A 29 -2.61 9.27 -9.89
CA GLU A 29 -1.56 10.19 -9.42
C GLU A 29 -0.15 9.89 -9.98
N CYS A 30 0.01 8.82 -10.75
CA CYS A 30 1.33 8.46 -11.28
C CYS A 30 1.24 8.00 -12.74
N LEU A 31 0.42 6.98 -13.03
CA LEU A 31 0.41 6.40 -14.37
C LEU A 31 -0.32 7.25 -15.41
N ASN A 32 -1.32 8.04 -15.00
CA ASN A 32 -2.07 8.93 -15.89
C ASN A 32 -1.44 10.32 -16.03
N GLU A 33 -0.61 10.75 -15.07
CA GLU A 33 0.05 12.06 -15.10
C GLU A 33 1.39 12.03 -15.86
N GLU A 34 2.04 10.86 -15.93
CA GLU A 34 3.39 10.71 -16.49
C GLU A 34 3.39 9.96 -17.83
N LEU A 35 4.16 10.46 -18.81
CA LEU A 35 4.47 9.76 -20.05
C LEU A 35 5.80 9.01 -19.88
N PHE A 36 5.76 7.69 -19.80
CA PHE A 36 6.98 6.88 -19.64
C PHE A 36 7.69 6.65 -20.98
N TYR A 37 8.94 7.07 -21.08
CA TYR A 37 9.77 6.85 -22.27
C TYR A 37 10.49 5.50 -22.25
N SER A 38 10.60 4.88 -21.08
CA SER A 38 11.20 3.56 -20.92
C SER A 38 10.69 2.82 -19.69
N ARG A 39 10.84 1.50 -19.68
CA ARG A 39 10.54 0.67 -18.50
C ARG A 39 11.37 1.07 -17.27
N GLY A 40 12.61 1.50 -17.48
CA GLY A 40 13.50 1.92 -16.38
C GLY A 40 12.99 3.17 -15.68
N GLU A 41 12.57 4.16 -16.46
CA GLU A 41 11.96 5.39 -15.95
C GLU A 41 10.66 5.11 -15.21
N ALA A 42 9.77 4.28 -15.78
CA ALA A 42 8.55 3.84 -15.10
C ALA A 42 8.84 3.17 -13.75
N GLN A 43 9.88 2.34 -13.67
CA GLN A 43 10.25 1.68 -12.42
C GLN A 43 10.70 2.67 -11.34
N VAL A 44 11.49 3.68 -11.71
CA VAL A 44 11.96 4.71 -10.78
C VAL A 44 10.81 5.57 -10.29
N LEU A 45 9.93 6.03 -11.19
CA LEU A 45 8.79 6.88 -10.84
C LEU A 45 7.77 6.14 -9.97
N VAL A 46 7.48 4.88 -10.27
CA VAL A 46 6.59 4.06 -9.45
C VAL A 46 7.18 3.78 -8.07
N ASP A 47 8.50 3.55 -7.98
CA ASP A 47 9.16 3.33 -6.68
C ASP A 47 9.14 4.59 -5.82
N TRP A 48 9.46 5.74 -6.42
CA TRP A 48 9.35 7.03 -5.75
C TRP A 48 7.93 7.32 -5.28
N TRP A 49 6.92 7.14 -6.15
CA TRP A 49 5.52 7.33 -5.80
C TRP A 49 5.11 6.42 -4.63
N ARG A 50 5.55 5.15 -4.63
CA ARG A 50 5.31 4.19 -3.56
C ARG A 50 5.92 4.68 -2.24
N GLU A 51 7.14 5.24 -2.25
CA GLU A 51 7.75 5.78 -1.03
C GLU A 51 6.94 6.94 -0.47
N VAL A 52 6.54 7.89 -1.32
CA VAL A 52 5.72 9.04 -0.92
C VAL A 52 4.37 8.59 -0.37
N TYR A 53 3.69 7.66 -1.04
CA TYR A 53 2.42 7.11 -0.57
C TYR A 53 2.55 6.49 0.83
N ASN A 54 3.61 5.72 1.08
CA ASN A 54 3.78 5.02 2.34
C ASN A 54 4.26 5.92 3.49
N LYS A 55 5.01 6.99 3.21
CA LYS A 55 5.67 7.82 4.23
C LYS A 55 5.02 9.17 4.49
N GLU A 56 4.24 9.70 3.54
CA GLU A 56 3.77 11.09 3.60
C GLU A 56 2.26 11.25 3.57
N ARG A 57 1.51 10.20 3.21
CA ARG A 57 0.05 10.29 3.03
C ARG A 57 -0.69 9.76 4.27
N PRO A 58 -1.15 10.62 5.18
CA PRO A 58 -1.99 10.18 6.29
C PRO A 58 -3.36 9.74 5.80
N HIS A 59 -3.84 8.59 6.28
CA HIS A 59 -5.15 8.05 5.92
C HIS A 59 -6.10 8.10 7.11
N MET A 60 -7.32 8.61 6.89
CA MET A 60 -8.37 8.67 7.93
C MET A 60 -8.68 7.28 8.52
N SER A 61 -8.73 6.25 7.67
CA SER A 61 -8.94 4.85 8.10
C SER A 61 -7.79 4.29 8.95
N LEU A 62 -6.62 4.93 8.94
CA LEU A 62 -5.46 4.60 9.78
C LEU A 62 -5.32 5.55 10.98
N GLY A 63 -6.36 6.32 11.31
CA GLY A 63 -6.31 7.30 12.39
C GLY A 63 -5.41 8.49 12.08
N TYR A 64 -5.40 8.95 10.81
CA TYR A 64 -4.53 10.02 10.29
C TYR A 64 -3.03 9.69 10.34
N ARG A 65 -2.69 8.41 10.37
CA ARG A 65 -1.32 7.92 10.25
C ARG A 65 -1.03 7.54 8.81
N THR A 66 0.25 7.61 8.45
CA THR A 66 0.75 7.09 7.18
C THR A 66 0.76 5.56 7.21
N PRO A 67 0.77 4.88 6.05
CA PRO A 67 0.87 3.43 6.00
C PRO A 67 2.10 2.88 6.75
N ALA A 68 3.24 3.58 6.69
CA ALA A 68 4.44 3.21 7.43
C ALA A 68 4.23 3.25 8.95
N GLU A 69 3.70 4.36 9.48
CA GLU A 69 3.43 4.50 10.92
C GLU A 69 2.42 3.48 11.44
N ALA A 70 1.40 3.15 10.63
CA ALA A 70 0.42 2.12 10.96
C ALA A 70 1.06 0.72 11.00
N ALA A 71 1.98 0.42 10.07
CA ALA A 71 2.71 -0.85 10.06
C ALA A 71 3.62 -0.99 11.29
N GLU A 72 4.31 0.07 11.71
CA GLU A 72 5.15 0.09 12.91
C GLU A 72 4.34 -0.10 14.20
N THR A 73 3.13 0.50 14.26
CA THR A 73 2.22 0.34 15.40
C THR A 73 1.73 -1.11 15.54
N ASN A 74 1.40 -1.76 14.42
CA ASN A 74 0.91 -3.14 14.41
C ASN A 74 1.96 -4.17 14.87
N ILE A 75 3.26 -3.88 14.74
CA ILE A 75 4.33 -4.73 15.27
C ILE A 75 4.37 -4.70 16.81
N THR A 76 3.92 -3.60 17.44
CA THR A 76 3.99 -3.43 18.90
C THR A 76 2.84 -4.13 19.64
N VAL A 77 1.69 -4.35 18.99
CA VAL A 77 0.50 -5.01 19.57
C VAL A 77 0.61 -6.54 19.59
N ASP A 78 1.52 -7.14 18.82
CA ASP A 78 1.74 -8.58 18.78
C ASP A 78 2.66 -9.09 19.90
N GLN A 79 3.51 -8.22 20.47
CA GLN A 79 4.59 -8.62 21.40
C GLN A 79 4.21 -8.55 22.91
N ARG A 80 2.92 -8.36 23.27
CA ARG A 80 2.48 -8.24 24.68
C ARG A 80 1.40 -9.21 25.14
N THR A 81 1.02 -10.18 24.32
CA THR A 81 0.15 -11.29 24.76
C THR A 81 0.88 -12.60 24.55
N GLY A 82 1.51 -13.10 25.62
CA GLY A 82 2.26 -14.34 25.68
C GLY A 82 2.98 -14.46 27.01
#